data_AF-A0A1R3USV5-F1
#
_entry.id   AF-A0A1R3USV5-F1
#
_cell.length_a   1.000
_cell.length_b   1.000
_cell.length_c   1.000
_cell.angle_alpha   90.00
_cell.angle_beta   90.00
_cell.angle_gamma   90.00
#
_symmetry.space_group_name_H-M   'P 1'
#
loop_
_entity.id
_entity.type
_entity.pdbx_description
1 polymer ?
#
loop_
_entity_poly.entity_id
_entity_poly.type
_entity_poly.pdbx_seq_one_letter_code
_entity_poly.pdbx_strand_id
1 'polypeptide(L)' 'MSTNLEFRKSSYSGGNGNCVEVADTPAFSAVRDTQNRELVALAYGPAEWRAFLHTAKRDLN' A
#
# COMPACT_ATOMS: atom_id res chain seq x y z
N MET A 1 -10.86 0.23 -18.70
CA MET A 1 -10.98 -0.97 -17.85
C MET A 1 -10.55 -0.54 -16.45
N SER A 2 -11.47 -0.45 -15.50
CA SER A 2 -11.11 -0.19 -14.11
C SER A 2 -10.70 -1.52 -13.49
N THR A 3 -9.41 -1.67 -13.19
CA THR A 3 -8.92 -2.81 -12.41
C THR A 3 -9.59 -2.73 -11.03
N ASN A 4 -10.42 -3.71 -10.68
CA ASN A 4 -11.02 -3.75 -9.35
C ASN A 4 -9.91 -4.18 -8.37
N LEU A 5 -9.44 -3.24 -7.55
CA LEU A 5 -8.38 -3.46 -6.57
C LEU A 5 -9.01 -3.82 -5.22
N GLU A 6 -8.67 -5.01 -4.71
CA GLU A 6 -9.08 -5.44 -3.37
C GLU A 6 -8.12 -4.90 -2.31
N PHE A 7 -8.47 -3.77 -1.72
CA PHE A 7 -7.66 -3.13 -0.68
C PHE A 7 -7.87 -3.78 0.70
N ARG A 8 -6.75 -4.11 1.36
CA ARG A 8 -6.67 -4.55 2.75
C ARG A 8 -6.06 -3.45 3.61
N LYS A 9 -6.78 -3.05 4.66
CA LYS A 9 -6.32 -2.06 5.64
C LYS A 9 -5.26 -2.66 6.55
N SER A 10 -4.19 -1.91 6.82
CA SER A 10 -3.16 -2.31 7.78
C SER A 10 -3.72 -2.39 9.20
N SER A 11 -3.27 -3.38 9.98
CA SER A 11 -3.60 -3.50 11.41
C SER A 11 -3.00 -2.36 12.26
N TYR A 12 -1.97 -1.67 11.73
CA TYR A 12 -1.35 -0.51 12.37
C TYR A 12 -2.12 0.80 12.14
N SER A 13 -3.18 0.77 11.32
CA SER A 13 -4.04 1.92 11.01
C SER A 13 -5.03 2.27 12.15
N GLY A 14 -4.59 2.17 13.42
CA GLY A 14 -5.38 2.44 14.62
C GLY A 14 -4.80 3.57 15.47
N GLY A 15 -5.68 4.41 16.04
CA GLY A 15 -5.40 5.38 17.12
C GLY A 15 -4.56 6.62 16.77
N ASN A 16 -3.53 6.50 15.94
CA ASN A 16 -2.45 7.48 15.82
C ASN A 16 -2.23 8.05 14.40
N GLY A 17 -3.25 8.00 13.53
CA GLY A 17 -3.25 8.73 12.24
C GLY A 17 -2.47 8.12 11.07
N ASN A 18 -1.69 7.06 11.26
CA ASN A 18 -0.92 6.41 10.19
C ASN A 18 -1.73 5.33 9.45
N CYS A 19 -2.72 5.75 8.65
CA CYS A 19 -3.68 4.83 8.05
C CYS A 19 -3.36 4.47 6.59
N VAL A 20 -2.89 3.25 6.35
CA VAL A 20 -2.57 2.75 4.99
C VAL A 20 -3.40 1.52 4.61
N GLU A 21 -3.74 1.42 3.33
CA GLU A 21 -4.32 0.23 2.70
C GLU A 21 -3.45 -0.22 1.52
N VAL A 22 -3.34 -1.53 1.32
CA VAL A 22 -2.56 -2.13 0.22
C VAL A 22 -3.46 -3.05 -0.59
N ALA A 23 -3.29 -3.09 -1.91
CA ALA A 23 -3.90 -4.10 -2.79
C ALA A 23 -2.81 -4.77 -3.61
N ASP A 24 -2.89 -6.09 -3.75
CA ASP A 24 -1.92 -6.88 -4.51
C ASP A 24 -2.57 -7.41 -5.79
N THR A 25 -1.84 -7.32 -6.90
CA THR A 25 -2.23 -7.90 -8.19
C THR A 25 -1.06 -8.71 -8.75
N PRO A 26 -1.27 -9.56 -9.76
CA PRO A 26 -0.17 -10.25 -10.43
C PRO A 26 0.89 -9.32 -11.05
N ALA A 27 0.52 -8.07 -11.40
CA ALA A 27 1.38 -7.16 -12.14
C ALA A 27 2.01 -6.05 -11.27
N PHE A 28 1.34 -5.64 -10.20
CA PHE A 28 1.76 -4.54 -9.33
C PHE A 28 1.10 -4.62 -7.95
N SER A 29 1.68 -3.92 -6.98
CA SER A 29 1.03 -3.64 -5.70
C SER A 29 0.65 -2.16 -5.64
N ALA A 30 -0.53 -1.86 -5.11
CA ALA A 30 -1.03 -0.51 -4.93
C ALA A 30 -1.08 -0.16 -3.43
N VAL A 31 -0.65 1.05 -3.09
CA VAL A 31 -0.73 1.60 -1.73
C VAL A 31 -1.55 2.88 -1.78
N ARG A 32 -2.49 3.04 -0.85
CA ARG A 32 -3.21 4.29 -0.69
C ARG A 32 -3.37 4.70 0.77
N ASP A 33 -3.66 5.97 0.95
CA ASP A 33 -4.09 6.54 2.20
C ASP A 33 -5.53 6.09 2.51
N THR A 34 -5.76 5.57 3.71
CA THR A 34 -7.11 5.17 4.14
C THR A 34 -8.03 6.38 4.34
N GLN A 35 -7.48 7.54 4.70
CA GLN A 35 -8.24 8.74 4.99
C GLN A 35 -8.67 9.48 3.72
N ASN A 36 -7.89 9.34 2.64
CA ASN A 36 -8.09 10.05 1.37
C ASN A 36 -8.29 9.03 0.22
N ARG A 37 -9.32 8.18 0.32
CA ARG A 37 -9.56 7.04 -0.61
C ARG A 37 -9.92 7.46 -2.03
N GLU A 38 -10.41 8.67 -2.19
CA GLU A 38 -10.76 9.32 -3.44
C GLU A 38 -9.56 9.82 -4.22
N LEU A 39 -8.40 9.98 -3.57
CA LEU A 39 -7.14 10.30 -4.24
C LEU A 39 -6.54 9.07 -4.92
N VAL A 40 -5.58 9.31 -5.82
CA VAL A 40 -4.95 8.23 -6.58
C VAL A 40 -4.09 7.34 -5.68
N ALA A 41 -4.18 6.02 -5.88
CA ALA A 41 -3.27 5.08 -5.26
C ALA A 41 -1.90 5.09 -5.97
N LEU A 42 -0.83 4.91 -5.20
CA LEU A 42 0.51 4.71 -5.73
C LEU A 42 0.65 3.24 -6.16
N ALA A 43 1.04 2.99 -7.41
CA ALA A 43 1.24 1.64 -7.94
C ALA A 43 2.73 1.38 -8.19
N TYR A 44 3.20 0.21 -7.74
CA TYR A 44 4.60 -0.19 -7.82
C TYR A 44 4.73 -1.50 -8.58
N GLY A 45 5.67 -1.56 -9.52
CA GLY A 45 6.03 -2.81 -10.17
C GLY A 45 6.69 -3.80 -9.19
N PRO A 46 6.84 -5.09 -9.56
CA PRO A 46 7.35 -6.11 -8.64
C PRO A 46 8.77 -5.86 -8.12
N ALA A 47 9.63 -5.19 -8.90
CA ALA A 47 10.98 -4.83 -8.46
C ALA A 47 10.96 -3.69 -7.42
N GLU A 48 10.20 -2.64 -7.69
CA GLU A 48 10.03 -1.49 -6.81
C GLU A 48 9.38 -1.88 -5.49
N TRP A 49 8.35 -2.72 -5.54
CA TRP A 49 7.67 -3.20 -4.33
C TRP A 49 8.60 -3.99 -3.41
N ARG A 50 9.45 -4.86 -3.97
CA ARG A 50 10.48 -5.58 -3.20
C ARG A 50 11.49 -4.63 -2.57
N ALA A 51 11.96 -3.63 -3.31
CA ALA A 51 12.90 -2.64 -2.80
C ALA A 51 12.29 -1.78 -1.68
N PHE A 52 11.04 -1.36 -1.86
CA PHE A 52 10.27 -0.64 -0.84
C PHE A 52 10.14 -1.47 0.44
N LEU A 53 9.68 -2.72 0.34
CA LEU A 53 9.52 -3.61 1.50
C LEU A 53 10.85 -3.91 2.19
N HIS A 54 11.94 -4.04 1.44
CA HIS A 54 13.27 -4.24 2.03
C HIS A 54 13.67 -3.04 2.89
N THR A 55 13.48 -1.83 2.38
CA THR A 55 13.81 -0.59 3.08
C THR A 55 12.91 -0.38 4.29
N ALA A 56 11.58 -0.46 4.11
CA ALA A 56 10.59 -0.25 5.16
C ALA A 56 10.77 -1.22 6.34
N LYS A 57 11.21 -2.46 6.10
CA LYS A 57 11.50 -3.43 7.18
C LYS A 57 12.77 -3.11 7.96
N ARG A 58 13.76 -2.46 7.33
CA ARG A 58 14.99 -2.05 8.02
C ARG A 58 14.74 -0.89 8.97
N ASP A 59 13.86 0.03 8.59
CA ASP A 59 13.55 1.23 9.38
C ASP A 59 12.63 0.96 10.59
N LEU A 60 12.11 -0.27 10.71
CA LEU A 60 11.32 -0.73 11.87
C LEU A 60 12.17 -1.30 13.02
N ASN A 61 13.49 -1.35 12.85
CA ASN A 61 14.45 -1.97 13.78
C ASN A 61 15.44 -0.94 14.32
#